data_AF-A0A9J6BFD9-F1
#
_entry.id   AF-A0A9J6BFD9-F1
#
_cell.length_a   1.000
_cell.length_b   1.000
_cell.length_c   1.000
_cell.angle_alpha   90.00
_cell.angle_beta   90.00
_cell.angle_gamma   90.00
#
_symmetry.space_group_name_H-M   'P 1'
#
loop_
_entity.id
_entity.type
_entity.pdbx_description
1 polymer ?
#
loop_
_entity_poly.entity_id
_entity_poly.type
_entity_poly.pdbx_seq_one_letter_code
_entity_poly.pdbx_strand_id
1 'polypeptide(L)'
;MLVNIRKIIFPRNSSLYCGFKSSKVRPSSIMTATNGHQPPLTSDFDTKLKNSFDIIEKAFQQYDTRQIFLSFNGGKDCTVLLDLIKNFLKNSISDLKIFYFRQTNPFPEIDDFVSGCERHYGVKIITLEANCSMKQILEAIVENDDDLAACFMGCRKNDPTYKKREKVDPFEPTDKGWPQLMRINPLLDWTCKDIWQYLLQNKVPYCSLYNIGYTSIGNMKNTIQNPHLINDDGVTYKPAFELLDDEFERAGRL
;
A
#
# COMPACT_ATOMS: atom_id res chain seq x y z
N MET A 1 -19.16 -16.30 -22.23
CA MET A 1 -18.05 -17.25 -21.98
C MET A 1 -17.42 -16.84 -20.66
N LEU A 2 -17.87 -17.43 -19.55
CA LEU A 2 -17.42 -17.10 -18.19
C LEU A 2 -16.00 -17.65 -18.02
N VAL A 3 -15.00 -16.77 -17.98
CA VAL A 3 -13.66 -17.14 -17.53
C VAL A 3 -13.80 -17.68 -16.11
N ASN A 4 -13.29 -18.88 -15.84
CA ASN A 4 -13.39 -19.52 -14.54
C ASN A 4 -12.39 -18.84 -13.57
N ILE A 5 -12.78 -17.67 -13.05
CA ILE A 5 -11.97 -16.77 -12.19
C ILE A 5 -11.41 -17.53 -10.97
N ARG A 6 -12.09 -18.59 -10.50
CA ARG A 6 -11.61 -19.45 -9.40
C ARG A 6 -10.23 -20.07 -9.65
N LYS A 7 -9.89 -20.44 -10.89
CA LYS A 7 -8.56 -21.00 -11.20
C LYS A 7 -7.45 -19.95 -11.27
N ILE A 8 -7.80 -18.68 -11.43
CA ILE A 8 -6.84 -17.56 -11.56
C ILE A 8 -6.43 -17.06 -10.17
N ILE A 9 -7.38 -17.03 -9.23
CA ILE A 9 -7.15 -16.45 -7.90
C ILE A 9 -6.57 -17.49 -6.91
N PHE A 10 -6.98 -18.76 -6.99
CA PHE A 10 -6.52 -19.80 -6.06
C PHE A 10 -6.19 -21.11 -6.81
N PRO A 11 -5.04 -21.21 -7.51
CA PRO A 11 -4.65 -22.46 -8.15
C PRO A 11 -4.40 -23.55 -7.10
N ARG A 12 -5.09 -24.70 -7.22
CA ARG A 12 -4.81 -25.89 -6.39
C ARG A 12 -3.38 -26.37 -6.68
N ASN A 13 -2.63 -26.61 -5.59
CA ASN A 13 -1.28 -27.19 -5.52
C ASN A 13 -0.78 -27.85 -6.81
N SER A 14 0.25 -27.26 -7.42
CA SER A 14 1.17 -27.98 -8.28
C SER A 14 2.60 -27.59 -7.92
N SER A 15 3.34 -28.58 -7.46
CA SER A 15 4.77 -28.54 -7.21
C SER A 15 5.51 -28.32 -8.53
N LEU A 16 6.15 -27.18 -8.70
CA LEU A 16 7.13 -26.97 -9.77
C LEU A 16 8.38 -26.32 -9.18
N TYR A 17 9.33 -27.20 -8.84
CA TYR A 17 10.74 -26.88 -8.78
C TYR A 17 11.16 -26.26 -10.11
N CYS A 18 11.79 -25.08 -10.08
CA CYS A 18 12.57 -24.58 -11.20
C CYS A 18 13.87 -23.95 -10.67
N GLY A 19 14.97 -24.33 -11.32
CA GLY A 19 16.32 -24.26 -10.78
C GLY A 19 16.95 -22.87 -10.73
N PHE A 20 17.78 -22.69 -9.71
CA PHE A 20 18.68 -21.57 -9.56
C PHE A 20 19.70 -21.50 -10.70
N LYS A 21 19.81 -20.34 -11.35
CA LYS A 21 21.02 -19.92 -12.08
C LYS A 21 21.48 -18.55 -11.59
N SER A 22 22.66 -18.57 -10.96
CA SER A 22 23.69 -17.54 -10.77
C SER A 22 23.29 -16.06 -10.89
N SER A 23 23.36 -15.39 -9.74
CA SER A 23 23.15 -13.97 -9.46
C SER A 23 24.20 -13.02 -10.06
N LYS A 24 23.74 -11.98 -10.76
CA LYS A 24 24.35 -10.64 -10.67
C LYS A 24 23.61 -9.90 -9.55
N VAL A 25 24.35 -9.40 -8.56
CA VAL A 25 23.78 -8.65 -7.41
C VAL A 25 23.07 -7.41 -7.96
N ARG A 26 21.75 -7.42 -7.94
CA ARG A 26 20.93 -6.23 -8.20
C ARG A 26 20.91 -5.36 -6.93
N PRO A 27 20.86 -4.02 -7.04
CA PRO A 27 20.66 -3.15 -5.88
C PRO A 27 19.41 -3.58 -5.10
N SER A 28 19.44 -3.45 -3.76
CA SER A 28 18.30 -3.78 -2.91
C SER A 28 17.07 -2.95 -3.32
N SER A 29 15.96 -3.62 -3.65
CA SER A 29 14.65 -3.00 -3.89
C SER A 29 13.99 -2.45 -2.60
N ILE A 30 14.56 -2.81 -1.44
CA ILE A 30 14.14 -2.38 -0.11
C ILE A 30 15.11 -1.30 0.37
N MET A 31 14.56 -0.13 0.69
CA MET A 31 15.31 0.99 1.25
C MET A 31 14.88 1.22 2.70
N THR A 32 15.84 1.48 3.58
CA THR A 32 15.60 1.98 4.95
C THR A 32 16.36 3.28 5.11
N ALA A 33 15.77 4.28 5.79
CA ALA A 33 16.39 5.59 5.96
C ALA A 33 17.79 5.49 6.61
N THR A 34 18.76 6.22 6.05
CA THR A 34 20.05 6.53 6.69
C THR A 34 19.94 7.81 7.51
N ASN A 35 20.70 7.91 8.61
CA ASN A 35 20.64 9.05 9.54
C ASN A 35 20.88 10.39 8.82
N GLY A 36 19.81 11.16 8.63
CA GLY A 36 19.81 12.53 8.09
C GLY A 36 18.80 13.39 8.85
N HIS A 37 19.03 14.71 8.86
CA HIS A 37 18.37 15.70 9.72
C HIS A 37 16.85 15.53 9.77
N GLN A 38 16.33 15.19 10.94
CA GLN A 38 14.90 14.93 11.15
C GLN A 38 14.17 16.23 11.49
N PRO A 39 13.08 16.57 10.79
CA PRO A 39 12.22 17.67 11.23
C PRO A 39 11.62 17.32 12.60
N PRO A 40 11.49 18.29 13.52
CA PRO A 40 10.91 18.06 14.84
C PRO A 40 9.46 17.59 14.72
N LEU A 41 9.07 16.66 15.60
CA LEU A 41 7.68 16.23 15.77
C LEU A 41 6.81 17.45 16.06
N THR A 42 5.77 17.65 15.25
CA THR A 42 4.73 18.63 15.55
C THR A 42 3.63 17.95 16.37
N SER A 43 3.00 18.68 17.29
CA SER A 43 1.86 18.17 18.06
C SER A 43 0.70 17.68 17.16
N ASP A 44 0.63 18.17 15.93
CA ASP A 44 -0.32 17.73 14.90
C ASP A 44 -0.04 16.30 14.40
N PHE A 45 1.23 15.96 14.13
CA PHE A 45 1.59 14.61 13.68
C PHE A 45 1.28 13.54 14.73
N ASP A 46 1.61 13.80 15.99
CA ASP A 46 1.32 12.86 17.09
C ASP A 46 -0.19 12.65 17.26
N THR A 47 -0.98 13.71 17.06
CA THR A 47 -2.44 13.63 17.09
C THR A 47 -2.97 12.75 15.95
N LYS A 48 -2.48 12.94 14.72
CA LYS A 48 -2.84 12.10 13.56
C LYS A 48 -2.44 10.64 13.77
N LEU A 49 -1.24 10.39 14.31
CA LEU A 49 -0.76 9.05 14.61
C LEU A 49 -1.64 8.36 15.65
N LYS A 50 -1.98 9.05 16.74
CA LYS A 50 -2.91 8.55 17.75
C LYS A 50 -4.27 8.23 17.13
N ASN A 51 -4.83 9.13 16.33
CA ASN A 51 -6.12 8.92 15.66
C ASN A 51 -6.09 7.68 14.75
N SER A 52 -4.99 7.42 14.03
CA SER A 52 -4.84 6.19 13.23
C SER A 52 -4.87 4.94 14.10
N PHE A 53 -4.20 4.93 15.26
CA PHE A 53 -4.26 3.82 16.20
C PHE A 53 -5.67 3.65 16.80
N ASP A 54 -6.36 4.73 17.16
CA ASP A 54 -7.74 4.68 17.66
C ASP A 54 -8.69 4.07 16.60
N ILE A 55 -8.51 4.39 15.32
CA ILE A 55 -9.28 3.81 14.20
C ILE A 55 -8.96 2.31 14.05
N ILE A 56 -7.68 1.93 14.09
CA ILE A 56 -7.25 0.52 14.00
C ILE A 56 -7.82 -0.29 15.17
N GLU A 57 -7.73 0.25 16.39
CA GLU A 57 -8.28 -0.39 17.58
C GLU A 57 -9.80 -0.58 17.45
N LYS A 58 -10.53 0.47 17.06
CA LYS A 58 -11.98 0.41 16.84
C LYS A 58 -12.37 -0.63 15.81
N ALA A 59 -11.57 -0.81 14.75
CA ALA A 59 -11.81 -1.85 13.75
C ALA A 59 -11.70 -3.26 14.37
N PHE A 60 -10.65 -3.53 15.13
CA PHE A 60 -10.44 -4.84 15.78
C PHE A 60 -11.36 -5.07 16.99
N GLN A 61 -12.04 -4.04 17.51
CA GLN A 61 -13.15 -4.21 18.46
C GLN A 61 -14.46 -4.62 17.78
N GLN A 62 -14.63 -4.32 16.48
CA GLN A 62 -15.86 -4.58 15.72
C GLN A 62 -15.79 -5.86 14.88
N TYR A 63 -14.60 -6.25 14.45
CA TYR A 63 -14.38 -7.38 13.55
C TYR A 63 -13.23 -8.24 14.05
N ASP A 64 -13.41 -9.55 13.98
CA ASP A 64 -12.30 -10.48 14.18
C ASP A 64 -11.23 -10.30 13.09
N THR A 65 -9.97 -10.56 13.41
CA THR A 65 -8.85 -10.42 12.45
C THR A 65 -9.08 -11.20 11.15
N ARG A 66 -9.81 -12.33 11.21
CA ARG A 66 -10.16 -13.15 10.03
C ARG A 66 -11.19 -12.50 9.12
N GLN A 67 -12.03 -11.61 9.64
CA GLN A 67 -13.06 -10.89 8.89
C GLN A 67 -12.52 -9.63 8.20
N ILE A 68 -11.29 -9.23 8.54
CA ILE A 68 -10.62 -8.07 7.97
C ILE A 68 -9.52 -8.51 7.01
N PHE A 69 -9.38 -7.82 5.88
CA PHE A 69 -8.16 -7.87 5.09
C PHE A 69 -7.52 -6.49 4.91
N LEU A 70 -6.21 -6.46 4.66
CA LEU A 70 -5.50 -5.27 4.20
C LEU A 70 -5.41 -5.27 2.67
N SER A 71 -5.91 -4.21 2.05
CA SER A 71 -5.67 -3.92 0.64
C SER A 71 -4.27 -3.31 0.49
N PHE A 72 -3.36 -4.04 -0.15
CA PHE A 72 -1.97 -3.67 -0.31
C PHE A 72 -1.62 -3.44 -1.78
N ASN A 73 -0.76 -2.47 -2.06
CA ASN A 73 -0.29 -2.17 -3.43
C ASN A 73 1.22 -1.97 -3.54
N GLY A 74 1.98 -2.13 -2.44
CA GLY A 74 3.44 -1.89 -2.40
C GLY A 74 3.84 -0.42 -2.41
N GLY A 75 2.89 0.52 -2.42
CA GLY A 75 3.15 1.95 -2.30
C GLY A 75 3.44 2.38 -0.86
N LYS A 76 3.99 3.59 -0.73
CA LYS A 76 4.37 4.19 0.56
C LYS A 76 3.21 4.23 1.58
N ASP A 77 2.01 4.59 1.16
CA ASP A 77 0.86 4.82 2.04
C ASP A 77 0.35 3.50 2.66
N CYS A 78 0.16 2.47 1.84
CA CYS A 78 -0.25 1.14 2.32
C CYS A 78 0.85 0.46 3.14
N THR A 79 2.12 0.82 2.92
CA THR A 79 3.24 0.33 3.71
C THR A 79 3.25 0.93 5.11
N VAL A 80 3.02 2.24 5.25
CA VAL A 80 2.81 2.87 6.57
C VAL A 80 1.65 2.20 7.29
N LEU A 81 0.53 1.95 6.60
CA LEU A 81 -0.62 1.29 7.21
C LEU A 81 -0.31 -0.14 7.67
N LEU A 82 0.42 -0.93 6.85
CA LEU A 82 0.89 -2.25 7.25
C LEU A 82 1.75 -2.21 8.51
N ASP A 83 2.68 -1.24 8.58
CA ASP A 83 3.55 -1.08 9.74
C ASP A 83 2.78 -0.72 11.01
N LEU A 84 1.81 0.21 10.92
CA LEU A 84 0.92 0.56 12.03
C LEU A 84 0.11 -0.65 12.52
N ILE A 85 -0.48 -1.42 11.61
CA ILE A 85 -1.26 -2.61 11.96
C ILE A 85 -0.34 -3.70 12.54
N LYS A 86 0.88 -3.88 12.02
CA LYS A 86 1.89 -4.77 12.59
C LYS A 86 2.21 -4.38 14.02
N ASN A 87 2.42 -3.09 14.30
CA ASN A 87 2.73 -2.61 15.64
C ASN A 87 1.56 -2.80 16.62
N PHE A 88 0.32 -2.70 16.13
CA PHE A 88 -0.87 -2.98 16.90
C PHE A 88 -1.05 -4.47 17.22
N LEU A 89 -1.03 -5.34 16.20
CA LEU A 89 -1.27 -6.79 16.35
C LEU A 89 -0.06 -7.58 16.85
N LYS A 90 1.15 -7.01 16.72
CA LYS A 90 2.43 -7.64 17.07
C LYS A 90 2.59 -9.01 16.40
N ASN A 91 2.50 -10.09 17.18
CA ASN A 91 2.68 -11.46 16.69
C ASN A 91 1.42 -11.99 15.97
N SER A 92 0.24 -11.44 16.26
CA SER A 92 -1.04 -11.86 15.65
C SER A 92 -1.25 -11.33 14.24
N ILE A 93 -0.29 -10.57 13.69
CA ILE A 93 -0.37 -10.05 12.32
C ILE A 93 -0.47 -11.17 11.27
N SER A 94 0.04 -12.37 11.56
CA SER A 94 0.02 -13.50 10.65
C SER A 94 -1.39 -13.99 10.32
N ASP A 95 -2.36 -13.66 11.18
CA ASP A 95 -3.77 -14.01 10.99
C ASP A 95 -4.51 -13.02 10.08
N LEU A 96 -3.93 -11.84 9.84
CA LEU A 96 -4.50 -10.84 8.96
C LEU A 96 -4.30 -11.24 7.51
N LYS A 97 -5.41 -11.28 6.75
CA LYS A 97 -5.36 -11.49 5.31
C LYS A 97 -4.82 -10.22 4.64
N ILE A 98 -3.83 -10.35 3.76
CA ILE A 98 -3.30 -9.21 3.00
C ILE A 98 -3.42 -9.55 1.51
N PHE A 99 -4.12 -8.69 0.76
CA PHE A 99 -4.33 -8.86 -0.67
C PHE A 99 -3.53 -7.82 -1.44
N TYR A 100 -2.61 -8.28 -2.29
CA TYR A 100 -1.88 -7.43 -3.23
C TYR A 100 -2.57 -7.41 -4.58
N PHE A 101 -3.24 -6.29 -4.90
CA PHE A 101 -3.90 -6.10 -6.19
C PHE A 101 -2.89 -5.66 -7.24
N ARG A 102 -2.23 -6.63 -7.88
CA ARG A 102 -1.14 -6.40 -8.82
C ARG A 102 -1.67 -5.82 -10.12
N GLN A 103 -1.24 -4.60 -10.45
CA GLN A 103 -1.65 -3.91 -11.66
C GLN A 103 -1.08 -4.59 -12.91
N THR A 104 -1.70 -4.35 -14.07
CA THR A 104 -1.10 -4.75 -15.35
C THR A 104 0.13 -3.89 -15.65
N ASN A 105 1.20 -4.50 -16.16
CA ASN A 105 2.50 -3.85 -16.39
C ASN A 105 3.11 -3.22 -15.12
N PRO A 106 3.23 -3.96 -14.01
CA PRO A 106 3.76 -3.43 -12.77
C PRO A 106 5.25 -3.10 -12.93
N PHE A 107 5.74 -2.15 -12.16
CA PHE A 107 7.18 -1.99 -11.99
C PHE A 107 7.73 -3.23 -11.27
N PRO A 108 8.78 -3.90 -11.78
CA PRO A 108 9.40 -5.03 -11.10
C PRO A 108 9.85 -4.70 -9.67
N GLU A 109 10.28 -3.46 -9.43
CA GLU A 109 10.70 -2.95 -8.11
C GLU A 109 9.56 -2.99 -7.08
N ILE A 110 8.31 -2.86 -7.52
CA ILE A 110 7.14 -2.99 -6.64
C ILE A 110 6.91 -4.45 -6.26
N ASP A 111 7.00 -5.38 -7.22
CA ASP A 111 6.84 -6.81 -6.94
C ASP A 111 7.96 -7.33 -6.00
N ASP A 112 9.20 -6.90 -6.27
CA ASP A 112 10.36 -7.21 -5.42
C ASP A 112 10.18 -6.62 -4.01
N PHE A 113 9.63 -5.40 -3.91
CA PHE A 113 9.35 -4.74 -2.64
C PHE A 113 8.24 -5.45 -1.85
N VAL A 114 7.13 -5.84 -2.49
CA VAL A 114 6.04 -6.60 -1.86
C VAL A 114 6.56 -7.93 -1.29
N SER A 115 7.38 -8.66 -2.05
CA SER A 115 8.08 -9.88 -1.59
C SER A 115 9.06 -9.60 -0.43
N GLY A 116 9.61 -8.39 -0.39
CA GLY A 116 10.38 -7.87 0.74
C GLY A 116 9.54 -7.69 2.00
N CYS A 117 8.35 -7.08 1.87
CA CYS A 117 7.42 -6.87 2.97
C CYS A 117 6.97 -8.18 3.61
N GLU A 118 6.65 -9.23 2.84
CA GLU A 118 6.28 -10.54 3.39
C GLU A 118 7.32 -11.06 4.39
N ARG A 119 8.61 -11.02 3.99
CA ARG A 119 9.73 -11.46 4.81
C ARG A 119 9.98 -10.54 6.00
N HIS A 120 9.91 -9.22 5.79
CA HIS A 120 10.16 -8.23 6.83
C HIS A 120 9.11 -8.30 7.95
N TYR A 121 7.84 -8.41 7.59
CA TYR A 121 6.73 -8.40 8.54
C TYR A 121 6.33 -9.79 9.07
N GLY A 122 6.82 -10.86 8.44
CA GLY A 122 6.44 -12.24 8.77
C GLY A 122 4.98 -12.52 8.41
N VAL A 123 4.53 -12.03 7.26
CA VAL A 123 3.14 -12.10 6.79
C VAL A 123 3.06 -12.80 5.44
N LYS A 124 1.88 -13.29 5.09
CA LYS A 124 1.58 -13.80 3.75
C LYS A 124 0.77 -12.75 2.98
N ILE A 125 1.25 -12.36 1.81
CA ILE A 125 0.58 -11.44 0.89
C ILE A 125 0.07 -12.25 -0.30
N ILE A 126 -1.25 -12.32 -0.45
CA ILE A 126 -1.89 -13.05 -1.54
C ILE A 126 -1.99 -12.12 -2.74
N THR A 127 -1.28 -12.46 -3.81
CA THR A 127 -1.29 -11.68 -5.05
C THR A 127 -2.54 -11.97 -5.88
N LEU A 128 -3.24 -10.90 -6.26
CA LEU A 128 -4.44 -10.90 -7.09
C LEU A 128 -4.13 -10.14 -8.37
N GLU A 129 -4.05 -10.86 -9.49
CA GLU A 129 -3.75 -10.27 -10.79
C GLU A 129 -4.92 -9.43 -11.29
N ALA A 130 -4.68 -8.16 -11.67
CA ALA A 130 -5.67 -7.23 -12.21
C ALA A 130 -6.08 -7.54 -13.66
N ASN A 131 -6.42 -8.80 -13.92
CA ASN A 131 -6.93 -9.27 -15.22
C ASN A 131 -8.41 -8.91 -15.45
N CYS A 132 -9.08 -8.44 -14.40
CA CYS A 132 -10.47 -7.97 -14.42
C CYS A 132 -10.63 -6.72 -13.54
N SER A 133 -11.83 -6.15 -13.50
CA SER A 133 -12.09 -4.96 -12.69
C SER A 133 -11.94 -5.25 -11.19
N MET A 134 -11.54 -4.24 -10.42
CA MET A 134 -11.43 -4.34 -8.95
C MET A 134 -12.70 -4.90 -8.31
N LYS A 135 -13.85 -4.48 -8.80
CA LYS A 135 -15.16 -4.96 -8.35
C LYS A 135 -15.29 -6.47 -8.52
N GLN A 136 -14.96 -7.01 -9.70
CA GLN A 136 -15.02 -8.45 -9.97
C GLN A 136 -14.04 -9.26 -9.12
N ILE A 137 -12.87 -8.69 -8.82
CA ILE A 137 -11.90 -9.33 -7.92
C ILE A 137 -12.49 -9.39 -6.51
N LEU A 138 -13.05 -8.29 -5.99
CA LEU A 138 -13.68 -8.27 -4.67
C LEU A 138 -14.90 -9.20 -4.61
N GLU A 139 -15.73 -9.24 -5.65
CA GLU A 139 -16.86 -10.19 -5.75
C GLU A 139 -16.33 -11.63 -5.60
N ALA A 140 -15.30 -11.99 -6.36
CA ALA A 140 -14.69 -13.31 -6.27
C ALA A 140 -14.07 -13.59 -4.89
N ILE A 141 -13.45 -12.60 -4.23
CA ILE A 141 -12.90 -12.78 -2.88
C ILE A 141 -14.03 -13.10 -1.89
N VAL A 142 -15.06 -12.26 -1.83
CA VAL A 142 -16.17 -12.40 -0.87
C VAL A 142 -17.00 -13.65 -1.15
N GLU A 143 -17.13 -14.08 -2.42
CA GLU A 143 -17.76 -15.36 -2.76
C GLU A 143 -16.98 -16.60 -2.28
N ASN A 144 -15.66 -16.49 -2.06
CA ASN A 144 -14.83 -17.60 -1.58
C ASN A 144 -14.55 -17.54 -0.07
N ASP A 145 -14.86 -16.42 0.57
CA ASP A 145 -14.58 -16.14 1.98
C ASP A 145 -15.70 -15.23 2.51
N ASP A 146 -16.81 -15.86 2.89
CA ASP A 146 -18.04 -15.21 3.36
C ASP A 146 -17.91 -14.60 4.76
N ASP A 147 -16.82 -14.90 5.47
CA ASP A 147 -16.46 -14.26 6.74
C ASP A 147 -15.94 -12.82 6.55
N LEU A 148 -15.49 -12.44 5.34
CA LEU A 148 -14.94 -11.10 5.11
C LEU A 148 -16.02 -10.02 5.21
N ALA A 149 -15.80 -9.08 6.13
CA ALA A 149 -16.72 -8.00 6.44
C ALA A 149 -16.10 -6.61 6.29
N ALA A 150 -14.77 -6.50 6.32
CA ALA A 150 -14.08 -5.22 6.32
C ALA A 150 -12.74 -5.24 5.58
N CYS A 151 -12.30 -4.07 5.11
CA CYS A 151 -11.02 -3.89 4.47
C CYS A 151 -10.30 -2.61 4.92
N PHE A 152 -9.04 -2.76 5.34
CA PHE A 152 -8.15 -1.64 5.55
C PHE A 152 -7.61 -1.11 4.22
N MET A 153 -7.59 0.20 4.06
CA MET A 153 -7.06 0.89 2.88
C MET A 153 -6.15 2.05 3.28
N GLY A 154 -4.98 2.14 2.64
CA GLY A 154 -4.01 3.21 2.85
C GLY A 154 -4.34 4.47 2.05
N CYS A 155 -5.57 4.97 2.14
CA CYS A 155 -6.00 6.18 1.43
C CYS A 155 -5.93 7.42 2.31
N ARG A 156 -5.64 8.56 1.67
CA ARG A 156 -5.65 9.91 2.26
C ARG A 156 -6.81 10.72 1.69
N LYS A 157 -7.27 11.73 2.42
CA LYS A 157 -8.36 12.63 1.98
C LYS A 157 -8.05 13.37 0.69
N ASN A 158 -6.77 13.64 0.42
CA ASN A 158 -6.32 14.33 -0.78
C ASN A 158 -6.15 13.41 -1.99
N ASP A 159 -6.32 12.09 -1.84
CA ASP A 159 -6.29 11.17 -2.98
C ASP A 159 -7.49 11.42 -3.92
N PRO A 160 -7.37 11.13 -5.23
CA PRO A 160 -8.43 11.40 -6.20
C PRO A 160 -9.82 10.85 -5.84
N THR A 161 -9.86 9.72 -5.13
CA THR A 161 -11.09 9.07 -4.65
C THR A 161 -11.85 9.92 -3.63
N TYR A 162 -11.14 10.69 -2.80
CA TYR A 162 -11.69 11.40 -1.64
C TYR A 162 -11.65 12.92 -1.78
N LYS A 163 -10.72 13.48 -2.59
CA LYS A 163 -10.45 14.93 -2.70
C LYS A 163 -11.69 15.77 -3.04
N LYS A 164 -12.68 15.20 -3.73
CA LYS A 164 -13.91 15.90 -4.15
C LYS A 164 -15.07 15.76 -3.17
N ARG A 165 -14.88 15.08 -2.03
CA ARG A 165 -15.95 14.78 -1.08
C ARG A 165 -15.92 15.78 0.07
N GLU A 166 -17.07 16.36 0.40
CA GLU A 166 -17.21 17.30 1.52
C GLU A 166 -16.97 16.64 2.88
N LYS A 167 -17.35 15.38 3.01
CA LYS A 167 -17.20 14.57 4.22
C LYS A 167 -16.72 13.17 3.85
N VAL A 168 -15.73 12.71 4.60
CA VAL A 168 -15.18 11.36 4.49
C VAL A 168 -15.07 10.82 5.91
N ASP A 169 -15.72 9.69 6.17
CA ASP A 169 -15.57 8.98 7.44
C ASP A 169 -14.45 7.94 7.31
N PRO A 170 -13.66 7.69 8.37
CA PRO A 170 -12.73 6.57 8.38
C PRO A 170 -13.37 5.20 8.16
N PHE A 171 -14.67 5.04 8.47
CA PHE A 171 -15.46 3.82 8.29
C PHE A 171 -16.61 4.07 7.34
N GLU A 172 -16.52 3.54 6.12
CA GLU A 172 -17.57 3.70 5.11
C GLU A 172 -17.91 2.38 4.44
N PRO A 173 -19.19 2.00 4.33
CA PRO A 173 -19.55 0.87 3.49
C PRO A 173 -19.11 1.14 2.05
N THR A 174 -18.78 0.07 1.34
CA THR A 174 -18.65 0.08 -0.12
C THR A 174 -19.91 0.62 -0.80
N ASP A 175 -19.74 1.21 -1.97
CA ASP A 175 -20.84 1.85 -2.70
C ASP A 175 -21.90 0.83 -3.16
N LYS A 176 -23.11 1.31 -3.45
CA LYS A 176 -24.21 0.45 -3.93
C LYS A 176 -23.77 -0.37 -5.15
N GLY A 177 -24.02 -1.68 -5.06
CA GLY A 177 -23.69 -2.63 -6.13
C GLY A 177 -22.28 -3.18 -6.05
N TRP A 178 -21.44 -2.76 -5.10
CA TRP A 178 -20.18 -3.45 -4.74
C TRP A 178 -20.43 -4.54 -3.68
N PRO A 179 -19.52 -5.52 -3.54
CA PRO A 179 -19.52 -6.44 -2.39
C PRO A 179 -19.56 -5.65 -1.09
N GLN A 180 -20.47 -6.01 -0.19
CA GLN A 180 -20.74 -5.24 1.02
C GLN A 180 -19.63 -5.44 2.05
N LEU A 181 -18.68 -4.50 2.06
CA LEU A 181 -17.55 -4.46 3.00
C LEU A 181 -17.50 -3.08 3.67
N MET A 182 -17.02 -3.05 4.90
CA MET A 182 -16.65 -1.79 5.56
C MET A 182 -15.24 -1.37 5.11
N ARG A 183 -15.13 -0.25 4.42
CA ARG A 183 -13.84 0.38 4.09
C ARG A 183 -13.33 1.12 5.33
N ILE A 184 -12.11 0.83 5.73
CA ILE A 184 -11.47 1.41 6.92
C ILE A 184 -10.21 2.16 6.47
N ASN A 185 -10.15 3.47 6.70
CA ASN A 185 -9.08 4.34 6.24
C ASN A 185 -8.39 5.08 7.40
N PRO A 186 -7.43 4.46 8.11
CA PRO A 186 -6.77 5.09 9.25
C PRO A 186 -5.87 6.28 8.91
N LEU A 187 -5.51 6.45 7.63
CA LEU A 187 -4.58 7.47 7.16
C LEU A 187 -5.26 8.69 6.52
N LEU A 188 -6.59 8.83 6.62
CA LEU A 188 -7.32 9.89 5.88
C LEU A 188 -6.75 11.30 6.08
N ASP A 189 -6.36 11.65 7.30
CA ASP A 189 -5.87 13.00 7.62
C ASP A 189 -4.37 13.20 7.41
N TRP A 190 -3.65 12.17 6.96
CA TRP A 190 -2.22 12.25 6.73
C TRP A 190 -1.91 12.99 5.42
N THR A 191 -0.87 13.81 5.46
CA THR A 191 -0.24 14.45 4.30
C THR A 191 0.88 13.58 3.73
N CYS A 192 1.39 13.89 2.54
CA CYS A 192 2.58 13.20 2.00
C CYS A 192 3.78 13.38 2.94
N LYS A 193 3.90 14.58 3.54
CA LYS A 193 4.93 14.86 4.55
C LYS A 193 4.80 13.96 5.77
N ASP A 194 3.58 13.74 6.29
CA ASP A 194 3.35 12.84 7.44
C ASP A 194 3.78 11.40 7.11
N ILE A 195 3.47 10.92 5.89
CA ILE A 195 3.86 9.58 5.41
C ILE A 195 5.39 9.45 5.38
N TRP A 196 6.09 10.40 4.78
CA TRP A 196 7.56 10.37 4.73
C TRP A 196 8.19 10.52 6.11
N GLN A 197 7.65 11.40 6.95
CA GLN A 197 8.10 11.57 8.33
C GLN A 197 8.03 10.24 9.08
N TYR A 198 6.90 9.52 9.00
CA TYR A 198 6.75 8.22 9.64
C TYR A 198 7.73 7.18 9.09
N LEU A 199 7.81 7.03 7.76
CA LEU A 199 8.69 6.05 7.12
C LEU A 199 10.15 6.26 7.52
N LEU A 200 10.62 7.50 7.49
CA LEU A 200 12.02 7.83 7.78
C LEU A 200 12.33 7.73 9.27
N GLN A 201 11.46 8.21 10.15
CA GLN A 201 11.68 8.16 11.61
C GLN A 201 11.67 6.73 12.15
N ASN A 202 10.74 5.90 11.66
CA ASN A 202 10.59 4.52 12.12
C ASN A 202 11.42 3.51 11.32
N LYS A 203 12.21 3.98 10.33
CA LYS A 203 13.03 3.15 9.44
C LYS A 203 12.22 2.06 8.73
N VAL A 204 10.97 2.39 8.41
CA VAL A 204 10.06 1.50 7.69
C VAL A 204 10.60 1.30 6.27
N PRO A 205 10.67 0.06 5.76
CA PRO A 205 11.12 -0.19 4.41
C PRO A 205 10.19 0.46 3.38
N TYR A 206 10.72 1.03 2.30
CA TYR A 206 9.92 1.52 1.17
C TYR A 206 10.54 1.15 -0.18
N CYS A 207 9.73 1.17 -1.25
CA CYS A 207 10.15 0.81 -2.60
C CYS A 207 11.23 1.74 -3.14
N SER A 208 12.27 1.17 -3.76
CA SER A 208 13.42 1.91 -4.29
C SER A 208 13.08 2.96 -5.35
N LEU A 209 11.94 2.84 -6.04
CA LEU A 209 11.49 3.84 -7.02
C LEU A 209 11.35 5.25 -6.40
N TYR A 210 11.00 5.33 -5.13
CA TYR A 210 10.90 6.60 -4.43
C TYR A 210 12.26 7.31 -4.29
N ASN A 211 13.39 6.60 -4.34
CA ASN A 211 14.72 7.25 -4.30
C ASN A 211 15.11 7.89 -5.63
N ILE A 212 14.42 7.57 -6.71
CA ILE A 212 14.75 8.03 -8.06
C ILE A 212 13.62 8.89 -8.64
N GLY A 213 12.93 9.66 -7.79
CA GLY A 213 12.00 10.71 -8.21
C GLY A 213 10.55 10.29 -8.42
N TYR A 214 10.17 9.01 -8.25
CA TYR A 214 8.75 8.64 -8.31
C TYR A 214 8.04 9.04 -7.01
N THR A 215 6.96 9.81 -7.08
CA THR A 215 6.22 10.26 -5.89
C THR A 215 4.85 9.60 -5.75
N SER A 216 4.28 9.13 -6.85
CA SER A 216 3.02 8.38 -6.92
C SER A 216 3.16 7.26 -7.94
N ILE A 217 3.09 5.99 -7.50
CA ILE A 217 3.41 4.82 -8.34
C ILE A 217 2.16 4.08 -8.78
N GLY A 218 2.07 3.74 -10.06
CA GLY A 218 0.97 2.97 -10.67
C GLY A 218 1.60 1.88 -11.49
N ASN A 219 1.42 1.93 -12.81
CA ASN A 219 2.07 1.00 -13.72
C ASN A 219 3.09 1.71 -14.62
N MET A 220 3.92 0.92 -15.29
CA MET A 220 5.00 1.43 -16.14
C MET A 220 4.51 2.25 -17.34
N LYS A 221 3.22 2.16 -17.71
CA LYS A 221 2.64 2.88 -18.86
C LYS A 221 2.06 4.24 -18.48
N ASN A 222 1.77 4.49 -17.21
CA ASN A 222 1.09 5.71 -16.75
C ASN A 222 1.83 6.46 -15.64
N THR A 223 3.10 6.09 -15.39
CA THR A 223 3.89 6.66 -14.32
C THR A 223 5.28 7.00 -14.82
N ILE A 224 5.68 8.25 -14.63
CA ILE A 224 7.04 8.76 -14.82
C ILE A 224 7.56 9.35 -13.50
N GLN A 225 8.86 9.64 -13.43
CA GLN A 225 9.43 10.43 -12.34
C GLN A 225 8.75 11.81 -12.26
N ASN A 226 8.68 12.36 -11.05
CA ASN A 226 8.06 13.65 -10.82
C ASN A 226 8.91 14.78 -11.42
N PRO A 227 8.38 15.59 -12.36
CA PRO A 227 9.15 16.67 -13.00
C PRO A 227 9.59 17.76 -12.00
N HIS A 228 8.94 17.89 -10.85
CA HIS A 228 9.32 18.85 -9.80
C HIS A 228 10.52 18.40 -8.96
N LEU A 229 11.04 17.19 -9.19
CA LEU A 229 12.21 16.63 -8.51
C LEU A 229 13.44 16.52 -9.42
N ILE A 230 13.38 17.01 -10.66
CA ILE A 230 14.53 16.97 -11.56
C ILE A 230 15.67 17.85 -11.02
N ASN A 231 16.90 17.35 -11.07
CA ASN A 231 18.09 18.12 -10.71
C ASN A 231 18.51 19.06 -11.84
N ASP A 232 19.44 19.98 -11.53
CA ASP A 232 19.95 20.97 -12.48
C ASP A 232 20.64 20.34 -13.71
N ASP A 233 21.05 19.06 -13.61
CA ASP A 233 21.60 18.28 -14.74
C ASP A 233 20.54 17.89 -15.79
N GLY A 234 19.24 18.03 -15.48
CA GLY A 234 18.13 17.66 -16.35
C GLY A 234 17.98 16.17 -16.61
N VAL A 235 18.69 15.30 -15.86
CA VAL A 235 18.75 13.85 -16.08
C VAL A 235 18.43 13.07 -14.81
N THR A 236 18.94 13.51 -13.66
CA THR A 236 18.72 12.83 -12.39
C THR A 236 17.59 13.47 -11.60
N TYR A 237 17.03 12.71 -10.66
CA TYR A 237 15.93 13.16 -9.83
C TYR A 237 16.29 13.04 -8.36
N LYS A 238 15.84 14.01 -7.58
CA LYS A 238 15.83 13.96 -6.12
C LYS A 238 14.88 12.86 -5.62
N PRO A 239 15.13 12.29 -4.44
CA PRO A 239 14.23 11.34 -3.83
C PRO A 239 12.87 11.97 -3.51
N ALA A 240 11.83 11.14 -3.44
CA ALA A 240 10.44 11.55 -3.29
C ALA A 240 10.13 12.31 -2.01
N PHE A 241 10.89 12.07 -0.93
CA PHE A 241 10.74 12.78 0.34
C PHE A 241 11.26 14.22 0.29
N GLU A 242 11.91 14.64 -0.81
CA GLU A 242 12.28 16.05 -1.04
C GLU A 242 11.20 16.86 -1.76
N LEU A 243 10.06 16.25 -2.12
CA LEU A 243 8.93 16.98 -2.68
C LEU A 243 8.28 17.84 -1.59
N LEU A 244 8.32 19.17 -1.77
CA LEU A 244 7.84 20.12 -0.76
C LEU A 244 6.33 20.36 -0.80
N ASP A 245 5.70 20.16 -1.96
CA ASP A 245 4.30 20.49 -2.19
C ASP A 245 3.51 19.24 -2.64
N ASP A 246 2.60 18.83 -1.76
CA ASP A 246 1.71 17.68 -1.93
C ASP A 246 0.80 17.80 -3.16
N GLU A 247 0.52 19.01 -3.67
CA GLU A 247 -0.28 19.19 -4.88
C GLU A 247 0.39 18.55 -6.10
N PHE A 248 1.72 18.52 -6.12
CA PHE A 248 2.51 17.91 -7.19
C PHE A 248 2.80 16.44 -6.98
N GLU A 249 2.29 15.79 -5.92
CA GLU A 249 2.58 14.38 -5.65
C GLU A 249 2.25 13.48 -6.85
N ARG A 250 1.23 13.84 -7.63
CA ARG A 250 0.76 13.10 -8.80
C ARG A 250 1.19 13.73 -10.14
N ALA A 251 2.13 14.68 -10.15
CA ALA A 251 2.60 15.32 -11.38
C ALA A 251 3.29 14.34 -12.36
N GLY A 252 3.81 13.21 -11.86
CA GLY A 252 4.34 12.11 -12.67
C GLY A 252 3.31 11.10 -13.19
N ARG A 253 2.00 11.42 -13.17
CA ARG A 253 0.93 10.58 -13.72
C ARG A 253 0.56 11.05 -15.13
N LEU A 254 0.58 10.12 -16.09
CA LEU A 254 0.19 10.37 -17.49
C LEU A 254 -1.32 10.23 -17.71
#